data_AF-A0A946DYB2-F1
#
_entry.id   AF-A0A946DYB2-F1
#
_cell.length_a   1.000
_cell.length_b   1.000
_cell.length_c   1.000
_cell.angle_alpha   90.00
_cell.angle_beta   90.00
_cell.angle_gamma   90.00
#
_symmetry.space_group_name_H-M   'P 1'
#
loop_
_entity.id
_entity.type
_entity.pdbx_description
1 polymer ?
#
loop_
_entity_poly.entity_id
_entity_poly.type
_entity_poly.pdbx_seq_one_letter_code
_entity_poly.pdbx_strand_id
1 'polypeptide(L)'
;MTKKRLSGGILVAAMFCLVATNHVEAAKNLQWHTNLQKAAKESKRSQKPMLIEISAVWCGYCKKMKETFNDEKIARHVNGCFVPVMIDADENQRLVEAVGADALPTTVIVSPDFKLLKKITGYYTPRQLDAKLGEICLASHEVVERQVVRKQAPAPVRTAKAITPKPAFNGHCLVSLFDDQKLKVCTLDFTTNYRGQLLCFASAKHKQLFDAQPRKYWPAIDGVCPVNLVDRKKPVTGKAVWGAIYRDRLWFFADKASRNRFADSPAKYMPRVK
;
A
#
# COMPACT_ATOMS: atom_id res chain seq x y z
N MET A 1 -76.68 -8.13 -25.40
CA MET A 1 -76.38 -8.30 -23.95
C MET A 1 -75.88 -9.73 -23.74
N THR A 2 -74.56 -9.94 -23.80
CA THR A 2 -73.61 -10.04 -22.66
C THR A 2 -73.64 -11.37 -21.91
N LYS A 3 -72.61 -12.21 -22.15
CA LYS A 3 -71.62 -12.72 -21.17
C LYS A 3 -70.93 -13.99 -21.71
N LYS A 4 -69.73 -13.85 -22.29
CA LYS A 4 -68.80 -14.97 -22.51
C LYS A 4 -67.95 -15.13 -21.26
N ARG A 5 -67.97 -16.33 -20.67
CA ARG A 5 -67.15 -16.73 -19.52
C ARG A 5 -65.69 -16.88 -19.96
N LEU A 6 -64.77 -16.21 -19.26
CA LEU A 6 -63.33 -16.44 -19.36
C LEU A 6 -62.95 -17.64 -18.48
N SER A 7 -62.39 -18.67 -19.10
CA SER A 7 -61.68 -19.78 -18.45
C SER A 7 -60.22 -19.36 -18.22
N GLY A 8 -59.81 -19.24 -16.96
CA GLY A 8 -58.44 -18.98 -16.55
C GLY A 8 -57.59 -20.26 -16.59
N GLY A 9 -56.69 -20.36 -17.56
CA GLY A 9 -55.62 -21.36 -17.56
C GLY A 9 -54.37 -20.78 -16.89
N ILE A 10 -53.95 -21.36 -15.78
CA ILE A 10 -52.69 -21.05 -15.10
C ILE A 10 -51.57 -21.73 -15.90
N LEU A 11 -50.81 -20.96 -16.66
CA LEU A 11 -49.56 -21.38 -17.30
C LEU A 11 -48.43 -21.31 -16.26
N VAL A 12 -48.04 -22.44 -15.69
CA VAL A 12 -46.83 -22.56 -14.88
C VAL A 12 -45.65 -22.68 -15.85
N ALA A 13 -44.99 -21.55 -16.13
CA ALA A 13 -43.74 -21.52 -16.89
C ALA A 13 -42.60 -22.00 -15.99
N ALA A 14 -42.15 -23.24 -16.18
CA ALA A 14 -40.96 -23.78 -15.54
C ALA A 14 -39.70 -23.06 -16.10
N MET A 15 -39.18 -22.12 -15.33
CA MET A 15 -37.94 -21.40 -15.63
C MET A 15 -36.75 -22.33 -15.37
N PHE A 16 -36.36 -23.08 -16.40
CA PHE A 16 -35.11 -23.86 -16.41
C PHE A 16 -33.93 -22.88 -16.42
N CYS A 17 -33.35 -22.60 -15.25
CA CYS A 17 -32.10 -21.84 -15.14
C CYS A 17 -30.95 -22.68 -15.73
N LEU A 18 -30.62 -22.42 -17.00
CA LEU A 18 -29.43 -22.94 -17.65
C LEU A 18 -28.20 -22.34 -16.94
N VAL A 19 -27.61 -23.09 -16.00
CA VAL A 19 -26.34 -22.69 -15.39
C VAL A 19 -25.25 -22.96 -16.41
N ALA A 20 -24.84 -21.91 -17.15
CA ALA A 20 -23.70 -21.98 -18.05
C ALA A 20 -22.42 -22.21 -17.21
N THR A 21 -21.88 -23.43 -17.28
CA THR A 21 -20.56 -23.75 -16.73
C THR A 21 -19.49 -23.13 -17.64
N ASN A 22 -18.91 -22.01 -17.19
CA ASN A 22 -17.75 -21.44 -17.86
C ASN A 22 -16.55 -22.39 -17.68
N HIS A 23 -16.28 -23.24 -18.67
CA HIS A 23 -15.03 -23.98 -18.74
C HIS A 23 -13.92 -23.01 -19.18
N VAL A 24 -13.01 -22.67 -18.25
CA VAL A 24 -11.79 -21.94 -18.58
C VAL A 24 -10.82 -22.94 -19.22
N GLU A 25 -10.71 -22.92 -20.55
CA GLU A 25 -9.72 -23.71 -21.28
C GLU A 25 -8.32 -23.18 -20.95
N ALA A 26 -7.51 -24.01 -20.28
CA ALA A 26 -6.16 -23.63 -19.86
C ALA A 26 -5.26 -23.50 -21.08
N ALA A 27 -4.79 -22.28 -21.35
CA ALA A 27 -3.89 -22.00 -22.47
C ALA A 27 -2.61 -22.86 -22.38
N LYS A 28 -2.33 -23.58 -23.47
CA LYS A 28 -1.16 -24.47 -23.61
C LYS A 28 0.17 -23.72 -23.59
N ASN A 29 0.16 -22.46 -24.04
CA ASN A 29 1.35 -21.60 -24.15
C ASN A 29 1.32 -20.44 -23.14
N LEU A 30 2.49 -20.01 -22.69
CA LEU A 30 2.65 -18.84 -21.85
C LEU A 30 2.22 -17.55 -22.56
N GLN A 31 1.40 -16.76 -21.87
CA GLN A 31 0.87 -15.50 -22.38
C GLN A 31 1.80 -14.34 -22.05
N TRP A 32 2.99 -14.34 -22.66
CA TRP A 32 4.02 -13.34 -22.38
C TRP A 32 3.58 -11.92 -22.73
N HIS A 33 3.76 -11.02 -21.76
CA HIS A 33 3.77 -9.59 -22.02
C HIS A 33 5.19 -9.13 -22.36
N THR A 34 5.33 -8.25 -23.35
CA THR A 34 6.59 -7.54 -23.65
C THR A 34 6.58 -6.09 -23.16
N ASN A 35 5.40 -5.56 -22.83
CA ASN A 35 5.24 -4.21 -22.28
C ASN A 35 5.00 -4.28 -20.77
N LEU A 36 6.02 -3.87 -20.01
CA LEU A 36 5.98 -3.90 -18.54
C LEU A 36 4.86 -3.05 -17.94
N GLN A 37 4.54 -1.89 -18.52
CA GLN A 37 3.46 -1.05 -18.01
C GLN A 37 2.09 -1.70 -18.17
N LYS A 38 1.85 -2.37 -19.31
CA LYS A 38 0.61 -3.13 -19.55
C LYS A 38 0.50 -4.30 -18.57
N ALA A 39 1.58 -5.05 -18.38
CA ALA A 39 1.63 -6.14 -17.41
C ALA A 39 1.40 -5.65 -15.98
N ALA A 40 1.97 -4.51 -15.60
CA ALA A 40 1.78 -3.89 -14.29
C ALA A 40 0.33 -3.48 -14.04
N LYS A 41 -0.35 -2.94 -15.06
CA LYS A 41 -1.80 -2.65 -14.98
C LYS A 41 -2.61 -3.94 -14.84
N GLU A 42 -2.24 -4.97 -15.59
CA GLU A 42 -2.91 -6.27 -15.51
C GLU A 42 -2.74 -6.94 -14.15
N SER A 43 -1.52 -6.98 -13.62
CA SER A 43 -1.21 -7.50 -12.28
C SER A 43 -2.03 -6.82 -11.19
N LYS A 44 -2.16 -5.48 -11.26
CA LYS A 44 -3.05 -4.75 -10.36
C LYS A 44 -4.53 -5.11 -10.54
N ARG A 45 -4.99 -5.35 -11.76
CA ARG A 45 -6.39 -5.69 -12.03
C ARG A 45 -6.72 -7.12 -11.60
N SER A 46 -5.87 -8.08 -11.94
CA SER A 46 -6.06 -9.51 -11.64
C SER A 46 -5.62 -9.89 -10.23
N GLN A 47 -4.92 -8.98 -9.52
CA GLN A 47 -4.26 -9.24 -8.23
C GLN A 47 -3.25 -10.40 -8.29
N LYS A 48 -2.80 -10.78 -9.48
CA LYS A 48 -1.73 -11.76 -9.68
C LYS A 48 -0.36 -11.08 -9.63
N PRO A 49 0.64 -11.63 -8.94
CA PRO A 49 2.01 -11.15 -9.04
C PRO A 49 2.52 -11.22 -10.48
N MET A 50 3.45 -10.34 -10.84
CA MET A 50 4.19 -10.42 -12.09
C MET A 50 5.34 -11.39 -11.95
N LEU A 51 5.52 -12.25 -12.95
CA LEU A 51 6.73 -13.04 -13.17
C LEU A 51 7.48 -12.39 -14.33
N ILE A 52 8.58 -11.70 -14.03
CA ILE A 52 9.38 -10.98 -15.02
C ILE A 52 10.62 -11.80 -15.32
N GLU A 53 10.70 -12.35 -16.53
CA GLU A 53 11.87 -13.04 -17.04
C GLU A 53 12.77 -12.05 -17.78
N ILE A 54 13.98 -11.87 -17.26
CA ILE A 54 15.02 -11.02 -17.83
C ILE A 54 15.94 -11.89 -18.67
N SER A 55 15.98 -11.61 -19.96
CA SER A 55 16.63 -12.42 -20.98
C SER A 55 17.53 -11.56 -21.87
N ALA A 56 18.36 -12.19 -22.70
CA ALA A 56 19.07 -11.53 -23.78
C ALA A 56 19.28 -12.50 -24.95
N VAL A 57 19.36 -11.99 -26.17
CA VAL A 57 19.51 -12.81 -27.38
C VAL A 57 20.84 -13.59 -27.40
N TRP A 58 21.92 -12.97 -26.96
CA TRP A 58 23.27 -13.53 -26.93
C TRP A 58 23.47 -14.56 -25.80
N CYS A 59 22.54 -14.65 -24.85
CA CYS A 59 22.66 -15.47 -23.65
C CYS A 59 22.27 -16.94 -23.92
N GLY A 60 23.24 -17.85 -23.84
CA GLY A 60 23.02 -19.29 -24.07
C GLY A 60 22.07 -19.94 -23.04
N TYR A 61 22.24 -19.64 -21.75
CA TYR A 61 21.36 -20.17 -20.69
C TYR A 61 19.93 -19.62 -20.76
N CYS A 62 19.75 -18.43 -21.35
CA CYS A 62 18.44 -17.85 -21.57
C CYS A 62 17.62 -18.67 -22.58
N LYS A 63 18.28 -19.28 -23.58
CA LYS A 63 17.62 -20.21 -24.52
C LYS A 63 17.11 -21.46 -23.78
N LYS A 64 17.95 -22.06 -22.92
CA LYS A 64 17.56 -23.20 -22.08
C LYS A 64 16.41 -22.86 -21.11
N MET A 65 16.41 -21.65 -20.57
CA MET A 65 15.33 -21.20 -19.69
C MET A 65 14.01 -21.01 -20.45
N LYS A 66 14.04 -20.53 -21.70
CA LYS A 66 12.85 -20.49 -22.57
C LYS A 66 12.26 -21.89 -22.80
N GLU A 67 13.09 -22.93 -22.96
CA GLU A 67 12.62 -24.32 -23.04
C GLU A 67 11.90 -24.76 -21.76
N THR A 68 12.42 -24.37 -20.60
CA THR A 68 11.76 -24.63 -19.31
C THR A 68 10.38 -23.99 -19.21
N PHE A 69 10.25 -22.77 -19.71
CA PHE A 69 8.98 -22.05 -19.76
C PHE A 69 7.99 -22.61 -20.80
N ASN A 70 8.47 -23.38 -21.79
CA ASN A 70 7.61 -24.07 -22.76
C ASN A 70 7.01 -25.39 -22.22
N ASP A 71 7.47 -25.86 -21.06
CA ASP A 71 6.87 -27.03 -20.40
C ASP A 71 5.39 -26.75 -20.07
N GLU A 72 4.49 -27.66 -20.45
CA GLU A 72 3.04 -27.45 -20.30
C GLU A 72 2.59 -27.32 -18.84
N LYS A 73 3.32 -27.91 -17.87
CA LYS A 73 2.99 -27.77 -16.45
C LYS A 73 3.41 -26.38 -15.97
N ILE A 74 4.60 -25.92 -16.37
CA ILE A 74 5.06 -24.55 -16.08
C ILE A 74 4.14 -23.53 -16.72
N ALA A 75 3.81 -23.68 -18.00
CA ALA A 75 2.93 -22.74 -18.70
C ALA A 75 1.57 -22.61 -18.02
N ARG A 76 0.96 -23.73 -17.63
CA ARG A 76 -0.32 -23.74 -16.88
C ARG A 76 -0.18 -23.10 -15.51
N HIS A 77 0.84 -23.47 -14.74
CA HIS A 77 1.06 -22.91 -13.40
C HIS A 77 1.28 -21.39 -13.47
N VAL A 78 2.13 -20.94 -14.39
CA VAL A 78 2.45 -19.52 -14.56
C VAL A 78 1.24 -18.72 -15.04
N ASN A 79 0.53 -19.16 -16.09
CA ASN A 79 -0.70 -18.48 -16.54
C ASN A 79 -1.79 -18.48 -15.44
N GLY A 80 -1.84 -19.54 -14.62
CA GLY A 80 -2.75 -19.68 -13.50
C GLY A 80 -2.50 -18.66 -12.40
N CYS A 81 -1.25 -18.49 -11.98
CA CYS A 81 -0.91 -17.74 -10.77
C CYS A 81 -0.26 -16.37 -11.02
N PHE A 82 0.32 -16.12 -12.19
CA PHE A 82 1.15 -14.95 -12.46
C PHE A 82 0.71 -14.19 -13.70
N VAL A 83 1.19 -12.95 -13.83
CA VAL A 83 1.23 -12.20 -15.09
C VAL A 83 2.65 -12.32 -15.65
N PRO A 84 2.90 -13.18 -16.65
CA PRO A 84 4.25 -13.41 -17.17
C PRO A 84 4.70 -12.29 -18.10
N VAL A 85 5.92 -11.79 -17.90
CA VAL A 85 6.53 -10.70 -18.66
C VAL A 85 7.91 -11.14 -19.10
N MET A 86 8.22 -10.98 -20.38
CA MET A 86 9.56 -11.21 -20.93
C MET A 86 10.15 -9.85 -21.29
N ILE A 87 11.34 -9.56 -20.78
CA ILE A 87 12.06 -8.32 -21.09
C ILE A 87 13.49 -8.62 -21.53
N ASP A 88 13.96 -7.83 -22.50
CA ASP A 88 15.35 -7.87 -22.93
C ASP A 88 16.20 -6.98 -22.02
N ALA A 89 17.31 -7.53 -21.51
CA ALA A 89 18.21 -6.84 -20.58
C ALA A 89 18.92 -5.65 -21.24
N ASP A 90 19.27 -5.76 -22.52
CA ASP A 90 20.03 -4.74 -23.26
C ASP A 90 19.16 -3.50 -23.49
N GLU A 91 17.85 -3.70 -23.70
CA GLU A 91 16.87 -2.62 -23.88
C GLU A 91 16.37 -2.02 -22.55
N ASN A 92 16.54 -2.71 -21.42
CA ASN A 92 15.90 -2.37 -20.14
C ASN A 92 16.91 -2.21 -18.97
N GLN A 93 18.08 -1.63 -19.22
CA GLN A 93 19.17 -1.49 -18.23
C GLN A 93 18.73 -0.91 -16.87
N ARG A 94 17.91 0.16 -16.85
CA ARG A 94 17.41 0.74 -15.59
C ARG A 94 16.62 -0.25 -14.73
N LEU A 95 15.90 -1.16 -15.37
CA LEU A 95 15.14 -2.19 -14.66
C LEU A 95 16.05 -3.30 -14.15
N VAL A 96 17.02 -3.73 -14.98
CA VAL A 96 18.08 -4.68 -14.59
C VAL A 96 18.81 -4.19 -13.34
N GLU A 97 19.19 -2.91 -13.30
CA GLU A 97 19.80 -2.27 -12.13
C GLU A 97 18.84 -2.24 -10.94
N ALA A 98 17.59 -1.77 -11.13
CA ALA A 98 16.63 -1.62 -10.05
C ALA A 98 16.25 -2.95 -9.36
N VAL A 99 16.27 -4.06 -10.09
CA VAL A 99 16.03 -5.41 -9.53
C VAL A 99 17.31 -6.12 -9.10
N GLY A 100 18.48 -5.53 -9.37
CA GLY A 100 19.80 -6.11 -9.12
C GLY A 100 19.99 -7.44 -9.86
N ALA A 101 19.67 -7.49 -11.16
CA ALA A 101 19.86 -8.68 -11.98
C ALA A 101 21.30 -8.75 -12.50
N ASP A 102 22.20 -9.30 -11.68
CA ASP A 102 23.63 -9.33 -11.94
C ASP A 102 24.07 -10.44 -12.93
N ALA A 103 23.15 -11.33 -13.31
CA ALA A 103 23.39 -12.40 -14.29
C ALA A 103 22.10 -12.78 -15.04
N LEU A 104 22.25 -13.40 -16.21
CA LEU A 104 21.14 -13.85 -17.05
C LEU A 104 21.12 -15.39 -17.20
N PRO A 105 19.92 -16.00 -17.35
CA PRO A 105 18.61 -15.37 -17.15
C PRO A 105 18.37 -15.01 -15.68
N THR A 106 17.47 -14.05 -15.42
CA THR A 106 16.98 -13.79 -14.06
C THR A 106 15.46 -13.68 -14.09
N THR A 107 14.79 -14.51 -13.29
CA THR A 107 13.35 -14.43 -13.05
C THR A 107 13.09 -13.63 -11.77
N VAL A 108 12.29 -12.57 -11.87
CA VAL A 108 11.90 -11.69 -10.77
C VAL A 108 10.41 -11.79 -10.53
N ILE A 109 10.00 -12.03 -9.28
CA ILE A 109 8.59 -12.03 -8.89
C ILE A 109 8.26 -10.76 -8.13
N VAL A 110 7.27 -10.03 -8.61
CA VAL A 110 6.85 -8.73 -8.08
C VAL A 110 5.36 -8.77 -7.74
N SER A 111 4.98 -8.35 -6.54
CA SER A 111 3.58 -8.29 -6.11
C SER A 111 2.76 -7.23 -6.88
N PRO A 112 1.41 -7.28 -6.82
CA PRO A 112 0.57 -6.23 -7.40
C PRO A 112 0.80 -4.82 -6.82
N ASP A 113 1.38 -4.70 -5.62
CA ASP A 113 1.80 -3.44 -5.00
C ASP A 113 3.27 -3.06 -5.28
N PHE A 114 3.91 -3.75 -6.24
CA PHE A 114 5.27 -3.54 -6.74
C PHE A 114 6.38 -3.78 -5.71
N LYS A 115 6.18 -4.72 -4.80
CA LYS A 115 7.23 -5.21 -3.92
C LYS A 115 7.91 -6.41 -4.56
N LEU A 116 9.24 -6.43 -4.47
CA LEU A 116 10.02 -7.59 -4.85
C LEU A 116 9.72 -8.74 -3.87
N LEU A 117 9.13 -9.82 -4.36
CA LEU A 117 8.82 -11.02 -3.57
C LEU A 117 9.94 -12.04 -3.65
N LYS A 118 10.51 -12.24 -4.86
CA LYS A 118 11.56 -13.22 -5.10
C LYS A 118 12.42 -12.80 -6.27
N LYS A 119 13.70 -13.15 -6.21
CA LYS A 119 14.64 -13.12 -7.34
C LYS A 119 15.25 -14.51 -7.50
N ILE A 120 15.27 -15.02 -8.72
CA ILE A 120 15.80 -16.34 -9.09
C ILE A 120 16.79 -16.09 -10.23
N THR A 121 18.07 -16.30 -9.96
CA THR A 121 19.14 -16.04 -10.92
C THR A 121 19.64 -17.36 -11.52
N GLY A 122 19.85 -17.36 -12.83
CA GLY A 122 20.35 -18.48 -13.61
C GLY A 122 19.25 -19.41 -14.13
N TYR A 123 19.71 -20.45 -14.83
CA TYR A 123 18.86 -21.49 -15.41
C TYR A 123 18.35 -22.47 -14.34
N TYR A 124 17.10 -22.90 -14.49
CA TYR A 124 16.48 -23.96 -13.71
C TYR A 124 15.70 -24.89 -14.64
N THR A 125 15.64 -26.17 -14.30
CA THR A 125 14.75 -27.14 -14.97
C THR A 125 13.28 -26.89 -14.60
N PRO A 126 12.30 -27.41 -15.36
CA PRO A 126 10.88 -27.28 -15.03
C PRO A 126 10.56 -27.65 -13.57
N ARG A 127 11.02 -28.81 -13.11
CA ARG A 127 10.77 -29.24 -11.72
C ARG A 127 11.35 -28.27 -10.67
N GLN A 128 12.54 -27.75 -10.90
CA GLN A 128 13.17 -26.82 -9.95
C GLN A 128 12.47 -25.47 -9.95
N LEU A 129 12.08 -24.97 -11.12
CA LEU A 129 11.35 -23.71 -11.24
C LEU A 129 9.96 -23.82 -10.60
N ASP A 130 9.23 -24.90 -10.90
CA ASP A 130 7.90 -25.19 -10.35
C ASP A 130 7.89 -25.16 -8.82
N ALA A 131 8.87 -25.82 -8.19
CA ALA A 131 9.02 -25.82 -6.72
C ALA A 131 9.21 -24.40 -6.15
N LYS A 132 10.02 -23.56 -6.81
CA LYS A 132 10.24 -22.17 -6.38
C LYS A 132 9.00 -21.29 -6.58
N LEU A 133 8.21 -21.55 -7.62
CA LEU A 133 6.99 -20.79 -7.91
C LEU A 133 5.82 -21.21 -7.02
N GLY A 134 5.73 -22.49 -6.65
CA GLY A 134 4.66 -23.04 -5.82
C GLY A 134 4.53 -22.37 -4.45
N GLU A 135 5.66 -22.08 -3.79
CA GLU A 135 5.70 -21.32 -2.52
C GLU A 135 5.01 -19.95 -2.64
N ILE A 136 5.13 -19.31 -3.81
CA ILE A 136 4.64 -17.96 -4.04
C ILE A 136 3.20 -17.97 -4.54
N CYS A 137 2.82 -18.94 -5.38
CA CYS A 137 1.45 -19.06 -5.87
C CYS A 137 0.47 -19.27 -4.70
N LEU A 138 0.78 -20.18 -3.77
CA LEU A 138 -0.06 -20.44 -2.59
C LEU A 138 -0.18 -19.22 -1.68
N ALA A 139 0.93 -18.54 -1.38
CA ALA A 139 0.92 -17.30 -0.61
C ALA A 139 0.13 -16.19 -1.32
N SER A 140 0.17 -16.15 -2.66
CA SER A 140 -0.59 -15.19 -3.46
C SER A 140 -2.08 -15.50 -3.46
N HIS A 141 -2.49 -16.78 -3.51
CA HIS A 141 -3.89 -17.15 -3.33
C HIS A 141 -4.38 -16.86 -1.91
N GLU A 142 -3.62 -17.15 -0.86
CA GLU A 142 -4.02 -16.86 0.53
C GLU A 142 -4.06 -15.34 0.83
N VAL A 143 -3.22 -14.55 0.16
CA VAL A 143 -3.26 -13.08 0.22
C VAL A 143 -4.41 -12.53 -0.62
N VAL A 144 -4.64 -13.05 -1.82
CA VAL A 144 -5.77 -12.67 -2.69
C VAL A 144 -7.09 -13.04 -2.01
N GLU A 145 -7.22 -14.23 -1.44
CA GLU A 145 -8.41 -14.70 -0.73
C GLU A 145 -8.67 -13.88 0.54
N ARG A 146 -7.64 -13.59 1.34
CA ARG A 146 -7.76 -12.63 2.46
C ARG A 146 -8.11 -11.21 2.00
N GLN A 147 -7.66 -10.76 0.83
CA GLN A 147 -7.99 -9.46 0.27
C GLN A 147 -9.38 -9.40 -0.39
N VAL A 148 -9.86 -10.51 -0.95
CA VAL A 148 -11.18 -10.65 -1.59
C VAL A 148 -12.27 -10.79 -0.52
N VAL A 149 -12.05 -11.61 0.51
CA VAL A 149 -12.94 -11.72 1.68
C VAL A 149 -13.09 -10.36 2.38
N ARG A 150 -12.02 -9.57 2.47
CA ARG A 150 -12.05 -8.22 3.03
C ARG A 150 -12.76 -7.18 2.14
N LYS A 151 -13.00 -7.49 0.85
CA LYS A 151 -13.71 -6.64 -0.13
C LYS A 151 -15.20 -6.97 -0.28
N GLN A 152 -15.66 -8.15 0.13
CA GLN A 152 -17.05 -8.63 -0.08
C GLN A 152 -17.98 -8.52 1.15
N ALA A 153 -17.48 -8.18 2.33
CA ALA A 153 -18.33 -7.71 3.44
C ALA A 153 -19.00 -6.38 3.06
N PRO A 154 -20.26 -6.09 3.46
CA PRO A 154 -20.93 -4.84 3.11
C PRO A 154 -20.09 -3.66 3.59
N ALA A 155 -19.68 -2.82 2.64
CA ALA A 155 -18.63 -1.83 2.84
C ALA A 155 -19.11 -0.66 3.71
N PRO A 156 -18.31 -0.19 4.69
CA PRO A 156 -18.08 1.24 4.76
C PRO A 156 -17.21 1.62 3.55
N VAL A 157 -17.74 2.50 2.71
CA VAL A 157 -17.09 3.04 1.51
C VAL A 157 -15.62 3.42 1.76
N ARG A 158 -14.70 2.99 0.86
CA ARG A 158 -13.57 3.76 0.26
C ARG A 158 -12.63 2.84 -0.54
N THR A 159 -12.63 2.94 -1.87
CA THR A 159 -11.67 3.64 -2.77
C THR A 159 -10.23 3.15 -2.72
N ALA A 160 -9.59 3.08 -3.91
CA ALA A 160 -8.18 2.85 -4.18
C ALA A 160 -7.24 3.29 -3.05
N LYS A 161 -6.08 2.61 -2.89
CA LYS A 161 -4.98 3.06 -2.01
C LYS A 161 -4.64 4.51 -2.35
N ALA A 162 -5.34 5.41 -1.65
CA ALA A 162 -4.95 6.76 -1.43
C ALA A 162 -3.56 6.66 -0.83
N ILE A 163 -2.68 7.57 -1.24
CA ILE A 163 -1.57 7.98 -0.40
C ILE A 163 -2.20 8.24 0.96
N THR A 164 -2.07 7.34 1.94
CA THR A 164 -2.64 7.57 3.26
C THR A 164 -1.89 8.78 3.77
N PRO A 165 -2.56 9.95 3.89
CA PRO A 165 -1.84 11.18 4.14
C PRO A 165 -1.23 11.03 5.53
N LYS A 166 0.11 11.15 5.60
CA LYS A 166 0.86 10.98 6.85
C LYS A 166 0.44 12.11 7.79
N PRO A 167 -0.19 11.82 8.94
CA PRO A 167 -0.57 12.88 9.86
C PRO A 167 0.68 13.59 10.39
N ALA A 168 0.56 14.89 10.60
CA ALA A 168 1.57 15.68 11.27
C ALA A 168 1.81 15.17 12.69
N PHE A 169 2.95 15.56 13.25
CA PHE A 169 3.39 15.18 14.60
C PHE A 169 3.46 13.66 14.82
N ASN A 170 3.73 12.91 13.75
CA ASN A 170 3.84 11.45 13.73
C ASN A 170 2.58 10.72 14.22
N GLY A 171 1.39 11.27 13.97
CA GLY A 171 0.14 10.59 14.31
C GLY A 171 -0.24 10.64 15.79
N HIS A 172 0.16 11.69 16.51
CA HIS A 172 -0.22 11.88 17.91
C HIS A 172 -1.33 12.92 18.06
N CYS A 173 -2.27 12.66 18.96
CA CYS A 173 -3.38 13.55 19.23
C CYS A 173 -2.94 14.75 20.09
N LEU A 174 -3.01 15.97 19.52
CA LEU A 174 -2.64 17.20 20.24
C LEU A 174 -3.56 17.48 21.44
N VAL A 175 -4.85 17.19 21.31
CA VAL A 175 -5.84 17.42 22.37
C VAL A 175 -5.64 16.48 23.54
N SER A 176 -5.36 15.20 23.31
CA SER A 176 -5.06 14.29 24.43
C SER A 176 -3.73 14.67 25.09
N LEU A 177 -2.75 15.15 24.31
CA LEU A 177 -1.50 15.62 24.87
C LEU A 177 -1.70 16.87 25.73
N PHE A 178 -2.62 17.76 25.37
CA PHE A 178 -2.89 19.01 26.09
C PHE A 178 -3.85 18.82 27.27
N ASP A 179 -5.06 18.32 27.03
CA ASP A 179 -6.11 18.22 28.05
C ASP A 179 -5.94 16.95 28.92
N ASP A 180 -5.67 15.78 28.32
CA ASP A 180 -5.50 14.53 29.10
C ASP A 180 -4.09 14.37 29.69
N GLN A 181 -3.13 15.20 29.25
CA GLN A 181 -1.68 15.03 29.49
C GLN A 181 -1.16 13.63 29.12
N LYS A 182 -1.83 12.98 28.15
CA LYS A 182 -1.51 11.63 27.69
C LYS A 182 -1.21 11.67 26.21
N LEU A 183 -0.04 11.14 25.84
CA LEU A 183 0.31 10.96 24.45
C LEU A 183 -0.43 9.75 23.89
N LYS A 184 -1.54 10.00 23.18
CA LYS A 184 -2.30 8.96 22.50
C LYS A 184 -2.01 9.02 21.01
N VAL A 185 -1.77 7.85 20.42
CA VAL A 185 -1.77 7.69 18.97
C VAL A 185 -3.21 7.88 18.48
N CYS A 186 -3.37 8.63 17.39
CA CYS A 186 -4.68 8.91 16.80
C CYS A 186 -5.13 7.78 15.86
N THR A 187 -6.42 7.77 15.51
CA THR A 187 -6.90 7.02 14.34
C THR A 187 -7.13 7.99 13.17
N LEU A 188 -7.04 7.48 11.93
CA LEU A 188 -7.36 8.28 10.74
C LEU A 188 -8.87 8.50 10.55
N ASP A 189 -9.69 7.98 11.46
CA ASP A 189 -11.15 8.15 11.46
C ASP A 189 -11.55 9.56 11.93
N PHE A 190 -10.70 10.20 12.74
CA PHE A 190 -10.92 11.55 13.24
C PHE A 190 -9.77 12.44 12.78
N THR A 191 -9.96 13.19 11.69
CA THR A 191 -8.91 14.03 11.10
C THR A 191 -9.42 15.42 10.76
N THR A 192 -8.52 16.41 10.82
CA THR A 192 -8.78 17.80 10.42
C THR A 192 -7.53 18.32 9.71
N ASN A 193 -7.70 19.03 8.58
CA ASN A 193 -6.61 19.80 7.99
C ASN A 193 -6.53 21.17 8.66
N TYR A 194 -5.38 21.51 9.22
CA TYR A 194 -5.15 22.82 9.82
C TYR A 194 -3.75 23.31 9.47
N ARG A 195 -3.66 24.54 8.96
CA ARG A 195 -2.41 25.18 8.49
C ARG A 195 -1.61 24.32 7.51
N GLY A 196 -2.34 23.70 6.57
CA GLY A 196 -1.77 22.83 5.53
C GLY A 196 -1.29 21.46 6.03
N GLN A 197 -1.54 21.12 7.29
CA GLN A 197 -1.15 19.85 7.88
C GLN A 197 -2.37 19.00 8.20
N LEU A 198 -2.30 17.71 7.87
CA LEU A 198 -3.29 16.74 8.32
C LEU A 198 -3.04 16.41 9.79
N LEU A 199 -4.00 16.74 10.65
CA LEU A 199 -4.05 16.31 12.03
C LEU A 199 -4.99 15.13 12.18
N CYS A 200 -4.74 14.33 13.20
CA CYS A 200 -5.56 13.20 13.57
C CYS A 200 -5.77 13.17 15.09
N PHE A 201 -6.89 12.60 15.52
CA PHE A 201 -7.33 12.62 16.91
C PHE A 201 -7.63 11.20 17.43
N ALA A 202 -7.43 11.01 18.73
CA ALA A 202 -7.70 9.71 19.38
C ALA A 202 -9.20 9.42 19.57
N SER A 203 -10.07 10.43 19.40
CA SER A 203 -11.53 10.29 19.51
C SER A 203 -12.26 11.43 18.78
N ALA A 204 -13.54 11.23 18.48
CA ALA A 204 -14.43 12.27 17.95
C ALA A 204 -14.49 13.50 18.88
N LYS A 205 -14.54 13.29 20.20
CA LYS A 205 -14.54 14.37 21.20
C LYS A 205 -13.28 15.23 21.10
N HIS A 206 -12.11 14.62 20.96
CA HIS A 206 -10.86 15.35 20.77
C HIS A 206 -10.84 16.16 19.48
N LYS A 207 -11.40 15.61 18.39
CA LYS A 207 -11.57 16.37 17.15
C LYS A 207 -12.47 17.58 17.35
N GLN A 208 -13.62 17.43 18.00
CA GLN A 208 -14.55 18.53 18.27
C GLN A 208 -13.92 19.65 19.11
N LEU A 209 -13.18 19.29 20.16
CA LEU A 209 -12.44 20.26 20.98
C LEU A 209 -11.42 21.03 20.14
N PHE A 210 -10.66 20.33 19.29
CA PHE A 210 -9.71 20.97 18.38
C PHE A 210 -10.41 21.90 17.39
N ASP A 211 -11.44 21.44 16.70
CA ASP A 211 -12.16 22.22 15.69
C ASP A 211 -12.80 23.48 16.28
N ALA A 212 -13.28 23.41 17.54
CA ALA A 212 -13.84 24.55 18.25
C ALA A 212 -12.78 25.60 18.62
N GLN A 213 -11.58 25.17 19.03
CA GLN A 213 -10.53 26.07 19.51
C GLN A 213 -9.13 25.67 18.99
N PRO A 214 -8.88 25.69 17.68
CA PRO A 214 -7.67 25.09 17.11
C PRO A 214 -6.40 25.80 17.56
N ARG A 215 -6.46 27.11 17.83
CA ARG A 215 -5.33 27.90 18.34
C ARG A 215 -4.89 27.47 19.74
N LYS A 216 -5.82 27.01 20.60
CA LYS A 216 -5.51 26.53 21.96
C LYS A 216 -4.59 25.30 21.91
N TYR A 217 -4.89 24.38 21.00
CA TYR A 217 -4.22 23.09 20.89
C TYR A 217 -3.02 23.11 19.93
N TRP A 218 -2.84 24.19 19.16
CA TRP A 218 -1.75 24.31 18.22
C TRP A 218 -0.42 24.63 18.93
N PRO A 219 0.67 23.90 18.61
CA PRO A 219 1.94 24.11 19.27
C PRO A 219 2.52 25.50 19.00
N ALA A 220 3.22 26.03 20.00
CA ALA A 220 4.01 27.24 19.89
C ALA A 220 5.05 27.10 18.77
N ILE A 221 5.29 28.22 18.07
CA ILE A 221 6.22 28.30 16.93
C ILE A 221 5.93 27.20 15.90
N ASP A 222 4.66 26.87 15.70
CA ASP A 222 4.20 25.86 14.73
C ASP A 222 4.84 24.49 14.91
N GLY A 223 5.19 24.15 16.16
CA GLY A 223 5.81 22.89 16.52
C GLY A 223 7.30 22.83 16.21
N VAL A 224 7.94 23.95 15.84
CA VAL A 224 9.39 24.05 15.73
C VAL A 224 10.04 24.01 17.11
N CYS A 225 11.13 23.26 17.23
CA CYS A 225 11.93 23.19 18.45
C CYS A 225 12.57 24.55 18.76
N PRO A 226 12.19 25.23 19.86
CA PRO A 226 12.68 26.57 20.17
C PRO A 226 14.17 26.58 20.51
N VAL A 227 14.69 25.49 21.10
CA VAL A 227 16.11 25.35 21.43
C VAL A 227 16.98 25.25 20.19
N ASN A 228 16.59 24.44 19.20
CA ASN A 228 17.31 24.38 17.92
C ASN A 228 17.22 25.71 17.17
N LEU A 229 16.05 26.37 17.24
CA LEU A 229 15.85 27.65 16.57
C LEU A 229 16.75 28.74 17.15
N VAL A 230 16.89 28.82 18.48
CA VAL A 230 17.69 29.86 19.14
C VAL A 230 19.18 29.50 19.17
N ASP A 231 19.55 28.33 19.70
CA ASP A 231 20.96 27.99 19.92
C ASP A 231 21.69 27.65 18.62
N ARG A 232 20.98 27.11 17.62
CA ARG A 232 21.58 26.64 16.36
C ARG A 232 21.12 27.42 15.13
N LYS A 233 20.21 28.39 15.29
CA LYS A 233 19.59 29.13 14.16
C LYS A 233 18.99 28.20 13.09
N LYS A 234 18.60 26.97 13.48
CA LYS A 234 18.12 25.94 12.56
C LYS A 234 16.71 25.51 12.94
N PRO A 235 15.70 25.74 12.10
CA PRO A 235 14.36 25.25 12.36
C PRO A 235 14.34 23.73 12.25
N VAL A 236 14.02 23.06 13.35
CA VAL A 236 13.85 21.61 13.40
C VAL A 236 12.46 21.34 13.96
N THR A 237 11.64 20.60 13.22
CA THR A 237 10.30 20.18 13.67
C THR A 237 10.45 19.33 14.94
N GLY A 238 9.84 19.78 16.02
CA GLY A 238 9.79 19.04 17.27
C GLY A 238 8.85 17.83 17.19
N LYS A 239 9.05 16.87 18.08
CA LYS A 239 8.27 15.64 18.15
C LYS A 239 7.30 15.71 19.33
N ALA A 240 6.05 15.32 19.12
CA ALA A 240 5.03 15.30 20.17
C ALA A 240 5.42 14.43 21.38
N VAL A 241 6.20 13.36 21.16
CA VAL A 241 6.76 12.52 22.24
C VAL A 241 7.64 13.28 23.23
N TRP A 242 8.26 14.38 22.79
CA TRP A 242 9.06 15.25 23.65
C TRP A 242 8.29 16.48 24.08
N GLY A 243 7.00 16.58 23.75
CA GLY A 243 6.20 17.77 24.01
C GLY A 243 6.04 18.09 25.49
N ALA A 244 5.85 19.37 25.79
CA ALA A 244 5.54 19.87 27.12
C ALA A 244 4.50 21.00 27.03
N ILE A 245 3.69 21.14 28.08
CA ILE A 245 2.80 22.30 28.23
C ILE A 245 3.52 23.31 29.11
N TYR A 246 3.60 24.55 28.65
CA TYR A 246 4.19 25.65 29.41
C TYR A 246 3.48 26.96 29.06
N ARG A 247 2.96 27.65 30.09
CA ARG A 247 2.11 28.85 29.97
C ARG A 247 0.91 28.62 29.05
N ASP A 248 0.16 27.55 29.30
CA ASP A 248 -1.02 27.12 28.54
C ASP A 248 -0.78 26.97 27.03
N ARG A 249 0.47 26.71 26.65
CA ARG A 249 0.86 26.44 25.27
C ARG A 249 1.60 25.12 25.17
N LEU A 250 1.34 24.41 24.09
CA LEU A 250 2.05 23.19 23.75
C LEU A 250 3.39 23.54 23.09
N TRP A 251 4.49 22.97 23.56
CA TRP A 251 5.84 23.15 23.03
C TRP A 251 6.41 21.81 22.59
N PHE A 252 7.00 21.77 21.40
CA PHE A 252 7.64 20.56 20.88
C PHE A 252 9.15 20.71 20.77
N PHE A 253 9.85 19.60 20.95
CA PHE A 253 11.31 19.56 20.99
C PHE A 253 11.84 18.46 20.06
N ALA A 254 12.99 18.71 19.44
CA ALA A 254 13.61 17.74 18.54
C ALA A 254 13.98 16.43 19.27
N ASP A 255 14.40 16.57 20.53
CA ASP A 255 14.89 15.51 21.41
C ASP A 255 14.71 15.88 22.90
N LYS A 256 14.95 14.90 23.78
CA LYS A 256 14.88 15.06 25.25
C LYS A 256 15.82 16.14 25.78
N ALA A 257 17.04 16.23 25.25
CA ALA A 257 18.03 17.21 25.69
C ALA A 257 17.57 18.65 25.44
N SER A 258 16.93 18.89 24.30
CA SER A 258 16.34 20.17 23.94
C SER A 258 15.13 20.50 24.81
N ARG A 259 14.30 19.52 25.18
CA ARG A 259 13.25 19.72 26.18
C ARG A 259 13.82 20.12 27.54
N ASN A 260 14.86 19.43 28.02
CA ASN A 260 15.48 19.72 29.31
C ASN A 260 16.08 21.15 29.33
N ARG A 261 16.86 21.53 28.31
CA ARG A 261 17.39 22.90 28.19
C ARG A 261 16.31 23.97 28.19
N PHE A 262 15.18 23.70 27.54
CA PHE A 262 14.04 24.61 27.60
C PHE A 262 13.46 24.71 29.00
N ALA A 263 13.30 23.59 29.71
CA ALA A 263 12.81 23.59 31.09
C ALA A 263 13.74 24.36 32.04
N ASP A 264 15.06 24.28 31.83
CA ASP A 264 16.06 24.99 32.65
C ASP A 264 16.03 26.51 32.42
N SER A 265 15.69 26.98 31.22
CA SER A 265 15.69 28.41 30.88
C SER A 265 14.62 28.81 29.86
N PRO A 266 13.31 28.70 30.18
CA PRO A 266 12.25 28.89 29.19
C PRO A 266 12.26 30.29 28.56
N ALA A 267 12.50 31.33 29.35
CA ALA A 267 12.48 32.73 28.90
C ALA A 267 13.49 33.02 27.79
N LYS A 268 14.63 32.32 27.74
CA LYS A 268 15.64 32.45 26.68
C LYS A 268 15.10 32.00 25.33
N TYR A 269 14.23 31.00 25.32
CA TYR A 269 13.78 30.29 24.13
C TYR A 269 12.41 30.74 23.63
N MET A 270 11.73 31.58 24.39
CA MET A 270 10.42 32.10 24.04
C MET A 270 10.54 33.30 23.11
N PRO A 271 9.69 33.39 22.06
CA PRO A 271 9.54 34.62 21.30
C PRO A 271 9.13 35.75 22.25
N ARG A 272 9.80 36.91 22.16
CA ARG A 272 9.36 38.10 22.88
C ARG A 272 8.01 38.51 22.30
N VAL A 273 6.98 38.57 23.15
CA VAL A 273 5.69 39.13 22.78
C VAL A 273 5.94 40.62 22.56
N LYS A 274 5.73 41.09 21.33
CA LYS A 274 5.59 42.52 21.04
C LYS A 274 4.14 42.92 21.32
#